data_AF-A0A2U9CDY5-F1
#
_entry.id   AF-A0A2U9CDY5-F1
#
_cell.length_a   1.000
_cell.length_b   1.000
_cell.length_c   1.000
_cell.angle_alpha   90.00
_cell.angle_beta   90.00
_cell.angle_gamma   90.00
#
_symmetry.space_group_name_H-M   'P 1'
#
loop_
_entity.id
_entity.type
_entity.pdbx_description
1 polymer ?
#
loop_
_entity_poly.entity_id
_entity_poly.type
_entity_poly.pdbx_seq_one_letter_code
_entity_poly.pdbx_strand_id
1 'polypeptide(L)'
;MPRVNRTIVLSLLVISSSVFLLFQLYYYRKYVGKAGPHILSRTGHLTSSDVQWQTVKKFLALAQRFRLPMFLADTAALGLLSQDALRQRDRQVREPHCSFLCTDRPITSFAVYANLWKYDPGFLLAAEQKGFELLQLRGEDPRLASLDTLSGEEIPLHFLLRLNGHVIQVVFLYERSGNYLWHGALRLRAHADRSFAPFKMLDYGRHAGVYDRPQLVLTVLDGLDVQVPHNISRFLSEQRHARFLECRYRDAHNFLQLFPDDSSAAAVDFRRKAKSLLHVAARTLALLDIPFWLSSGTCLGWFRQCGIISYSRDVDVGIFIRDFRWRTVWSCPL
;
A
#
# COMPACT_ATOMS: atom_id res chain seq x y z
N MET A 1 12.39 -63.21 34.53
CA MET A 1 11.64 -62.00 34.11
C MET A 1 11.61 -61.03 35.29
N PRO A 2 12.19 -59.82 35.20
CA PRO A 2 12.24 -58.93 36.36
C PRO A 2 10.84 -58.39 36.65
N ARG A 3 10.40 -58.50 37.92
CA ARG A 3 9.11 -57.97 38.37
C ARG A 3 9.20 -56.45 38.38
N VAL A 4 8.65 -55.85 37.33
CA VAL A 4 8.53 -54.39 37.22
C VAL A 4 7.67 -53.88 38.37
N ASN A 5 8.23 -53.00 39.20
CA ASN A 5 7.55 -52.44 40.36
C ASN A 5 6.43 -51.50 39.88
N ARG A 6 5.17 -51.94 40.04
CA ARG A 6 3.97 -51.26 39.55
C ARG A 6 3.86 -49.82 40.05
N THR A 7 4.33 -49.55 41.26
CA THR A 7 4.32 -48.20 41.85
C THR A 7 5.27 -47.25 41.12
N ILE A 8 6.43 -47.74 40.68
CA ILE A 8 7.40 -46.93 39.93
C ILE A 8 6.83 -46.60 38.54
N VAL A 9 6.18 -47.56 37.89
CA VAL A 9 5.54 -47.35 36.58
C VAL A 9 4.40 -46.33 36.70
N LEU A 10 3.58 -46.42 37.75
CA LEU A 10 2.47 -45.49 37.97
C LEU A 10 2.99 -44.06 38.20
N SER A 11 4.01 -43.89 39.04
CA SER A 11 4.63 -42.59 39.28
C SER A 11 5.22 -42.00 38.00
N LEU A 12 5.86 -42.83 37.17
CA LEU A 12 6.47 -42.39 35.91
C LEU A 12 5.41 -41.96 34.88
N LEU A 13 4.26 -42.64 34.83
CA LEU A 13 3.12 -42.26 33.99
C LEU A 13 2.46 -40.97 34.45
N VAL A 14 2.30 -40.76 35.76
CA VAL A 14 1.72 -39.52 36.31
C VAL A 14 2.63 -38.34 36.03
N ILE A 15 3.95 -38.50 36.24
CA ILE A 15 4.93 -37.45 35.95
C ILE A 15 4.95 -37.14 34.45
N SER A 16 5.00 -38.15 33.57
CA SER A 16 5.05 -37.90 32.12
C SER A 16 3.77 -37.24 31.61
N SER A 17 2.60 -37.66 32.13
CA SER A 17 1.31 -37.05 31.79
C SER A 17 1.23 -35.60 32.25
N SER A 18 1.75 -35.29 33.44
CA SER A 18 1.76 -33.92 33.98
C SER A 18 2.68 -33.00 33.17
N VAL A 19 3.86 -33.49 32.79
CA VAL A 19 4.80 -32.76 31.91
C VAL A 19 4.19 -32.52 30.53
N PHE A 20 3.51 -33.53 29.97
CA PHE A 20 2.82 -33.40 28.69
C PHE A 20 1.69 -32.36 28.76
N LEU A 21 0.91 -32.36 29.85
CA LEU A 21 -0.17 -31.39 30.05
C LEU A 21 0.37 -29.95 30.19
N LEU A 22 1.49 -29.77 30.88
CA LEU A 22 2.19 -28.49 30.97
C LEU A 22 2.72 -28.03 29.61
N PHE A 23 3.25 -28.96 28.80
CA PHE A 23 3.69 -28.67 27.44
C PHE A 23 2.51 -28.25 26.55
N GLN A 24 1.36 -28.95 26.65
CA GLN A 24 0.13 -28.58 25.94
C GLN A 24 -0.38 -27.20 26.37
N LEU A 25 -0.38 -26.89 27.67
CA LEU A 25 -0.77 -25.57 28.20
C LEU A 25 0.18 -24.47 27.73
N TYR A 26 1.48 -24.72 27.74
CA TYR A 26 2.48 -23.79 27.22
C TYR A 26 2.29 -23.55 25.72
N TYR A 27 2.07 -24.62 24.95
CA TYR A 27 1.83 -24.54 23.51
C TYR A 27 0.52 -23.81 23.21
N TYR A 28 -0.56 -24.14 23.91
CA TYR A 28 -1.85 -23.46 23.81
C TYR A 28 -1.70 -21.98 24.12
N ARG A 29 -1.06 -21.60 25.23
CA ARG A 29 -0.86 -20.19 25.58
C ARG A 29 0.02 -19.43 24.59
N LYS A 30 1.04 -20.08 24.02
CA LYS A 30 2.01 -19.43 23.12
C LYS A 30 1.51 -19.31 21.68
N TYR A 31 0.74 -20.28 21.20
CA TYR A 31 0.32 -20.36 19.80
C TYR A 31 -1.18 -20.17 19.58
N VAL A 32 -2.03 -20.43 20.58
CA VAL A 32 -3.50 -20.35 20.46
C VAL A 32 -4.08 -19.21 21.30
N GLY A 33 -3.55 -18.98 22.50
CA GLY A 33 -4.06 -18.01 23.50
C GLY A 33 -3.75 -16.53 23.22
N LYS A 34 -3.32 -16.18 21.99
CA LYS A 34 -3.19 -14.78 21.55
C LYS A 34 -4.45 -14.22 20.88
N ALA A 35 -5.52 -15.01 20.77
CA ALA A 35 -6.82 -14.48 20.39
C ALA A 35 -7.45 -13.73 21.59
N GLY A 36 -7.67 -12.43 21.43
CA GLY A 36 -8.34 -11.57 22.42
C GLY A 36 -9.81 -11.95 22.68
N PRO A 37 -10.50 -11.22 23.59
CA PRO A 37 -11.81 -11.63 24.11
C PRO A 37 -12.89 -11.65 23.02
N HIS A 38 -13.49 -12.82 22.84
CA HIS A 38 -14.51 -13.12 21.84
C HIS A 38 -15.86 -12.46 22.17
N ILE A 39 -16.37 -11.62 21.26
CA ILE A 39 -17.70 -10.99 21.34
C ILE A 39 -18.68 -11.82 20.49
N LEU A 40 -19.61 -12.54 21.15
CA LEU A 40 -20.51 -13.55 20.57
C LEU A 40 -21.49 -13.01 19.50
N SER A 41 -21.63 -13.77 18.40
CA SER A 41 -22.71 -13.62 17.40
C SER A 41 -23.89 -14.55 17.68
N ARG A 42 -25.00 -14.37 16.96
CA ARG A 42 -26.34 -14.96 17.18
C ARG A 42 -26.41 -16.49 17.06
N THR A 43 -25.33 -17.17 16.67
CA THR A 43 -25.21 -18.64 16.58
C THR A 43 -24.17 -19.23 17.55
N GLY A 44 -23.57 -18.42 18.42
CA GLY A 44 -22.60 -18.90 19.42
C GLY A 44 -21.19 -19.17 18.90
N HIS A 45 -20.94 -19.08 17.59
CA HIS A 45 -19.60 -19.16 16.98
C HIS A 45 -19.30 -17.88 16.19
N LEU A 46 -18.20 -17.18 16.52
CA LEU A 46 -17.69 -16.10 15.66
C LEU A 46 -17.09 -16.71 14.40
N THR A 47 -17.59 -16.28 13.26
CA THR A 47 -16.93 -16.51 11.98
C THR A 47 -15.78 -15.51 11.80
N SER A 48 -14.79 -15.85 10.97
CA SER A 48 -13.71 -14.91 10.63
C SER A 48 -14.25 -13.64 9.95
N SER A 49 -15.34 -13.77 9.20
CA SER A 49 -16.04 -12.68 8.54
C SER A 49 -16.70 -11.72 9.54
N ASP A 50 -17.30 -12.23 10.63
CA ASP A 50 -17.81 -11.40 11.73
C ASP A 50 -16.69 -10.54 12.36
N VAL A 51 -15.52 -11.14 12.61
CA VAL A 51 -14.37 -10.44 13.20
C VAL A 51 -13.85 -9.34 12.27
N GLN A 52 -13.72 -9.65 10.98
CA GLN A 52 -13.33 -8.68 9.96
C GLN A 52 -14.33 -7.52 9.89
N TRP A 53 -15.62 -7.83 9.81
CA TRP A 53 -16.69 -6.85 9.76
C TRP A 53 -16.68 -5.89 10.95
N GLN A 54 -16.63 -6.42 12.17
CA GLN A 54 -16.60 -5.61 13.39
C GLN A 54 -15.35 -4.74 13.47
N THR A 55 -14.20 -5.27 13.04
CA THR A 55 -12.94 -4.52 13.00
C THR A 55 -13.02 -3.34 12.02
N VAL A 56 -13.50 -3.58 10.80
CA VAL A 56 -13.69 -2.54 9.78
C VAL A 56 -14.70 -1.50 10.24
N LYS A 57 -15.86 -1.92 10.79
CA LYS A 57 -16.88 -1.02 11.35
C LYS A 57 -16.31 -0.11 12.44
N LYS A 58 -15.57 -0.68 13.39
CA LYS A 58 -14.97 0.06 14.51
C LYS A 58 -13.93 1.07 14.01
N PHE A 59 -13.13 0.67 13.02
CA PHE A 59 -12.14 1.54 12.40
C PHE A 59 -12.79 2.68 11.61
N LEU A 60 -13.81 2.41 10.79
CA LEU A 60 -14.51 3.45 10.01
C LEU A 60 -15.21 4.46 10.91
N ALA A 61 -15.83 4.01 12.01
CA ALA A 61 -16.41 4.93 13.00
C ALA A 61 -15.35 5.84 13.64
N LEU A 62 -14.15 5.31 13.90
CA LEU A 62 -13.01 6.09 14.38
C LEU A 62 -12.53 7.09 13.30
N ALA A 63 -12.34 6.62 12.08
CA ALA A 63 -11.91 7.46 10.96
C ALA A 63 -12.88 8.61 10.69
N GLN A 64 -14.19 8.36 10.76
CA GLN A 64 -15.23 9.37 10.60
C GLN A 64 -15.18 10.41 11.73
N ARG A 65 -15.01 9.98 12.99
CA ARG A 65 -14.88 10.89 14.15
C ARG A 65 -13.72 11.87 13.98
N PHE A 66 -12.60 11.40 13.45
CA PHE A 66 -11.40 12.21 13.19
C PHE A 66 -11.36 12.81 11.77
N ARG A 67 -12.44 12.63 10.99
CA ARG A 67 -12.60 13.13 9.61
C ARG A 67 -11.41 12.79 8.70
N LEU A 68 -10.93 11.54 8.77
CA LEU A 68 -9.85 11.08 7.90
C LEU A 68 -10.34 11.11 6.43
N PRO A 69 -9.64 11.82 5.52
CA PRO A 69 -9.99 11.89 4.11
C PRO A 69 -9.51 10.63 3.38
N MET A 70 -10.29 9.55 3.52
CA MET A 70 -9.88 8.21 3.10
C MET A 70 -10.90 7.49 2.24
N PHE A 71 -10.41 6.54 1.46
CA PHE A 71 -11.19 5.65 0.59
C PHE A 71 -10.70 4.21 0.68
N LEU A 72 -11.56 3.27 0.29
CA LEU A 72 -11.24 1.86 0.22
C LEU A 72 -10.21 1.61 -0.88
N ALA A 73 -9.08 1.01 -0.50
CA ALA A 73 -7.98 0.70 -1.39
C ALA A 73 -7.72 -0.83 -1.48
N ASP A 74 -8.48 -1.63 -0.74
CA ASP A 74 -8.35 -3.08 -0.71
C ASP A 74 -8.67 -3.70 -2.08
N THR A 75 -7.68 -4.33 -2.70
CA THR A 75 -7.84 -4.81 -4.08
C THR A 75 -8.82 -5.97 -4.19
N ALA A 76 -8.98 -6.77 -3.13
CA ALA A 76 -9.92 -7.89 -3.11
C ALA A 76 -11.35 -7.37 -2.96
N ALA A 77 -11.59 -6.45 -2.02
CA ALA A 77 -12.92 -5.88 -1.82
C ALA A 77 -13.36 -5.04 -3.03
N LEU A 78 -12.45 -4.24 -3.61
CA LEU A 78 -12.70 -3.52 -4.85
C LEU A 78 -12.94 -4.47 -6.04
N GLY A 79 -12.22 -5.60 -6.10
CA GLY A 79 -12.44 -6.62 -7.11
C GLY A 79 -13.87 -7.17 -7.10
N LEU A 80 -14.47 -7.36 -5.92
CA LEU A 80 -15.86 -7.78 -5.75
C LEU A 80 -16.89 -6.72 -6.20
N LEU A 81 -16.48 -5.45 -6.24
CA LEU A 81 -17.31 -4.32 -6.68
C LEU A 81 -17.16 -4.02 -8.17
N SER A 82 -16.20 -4.63 -8.85
CA SER A 82 -16.03 -4.45 -10.30
C SER A 82 -17.27 -4.94 -11.06
N GLN A 83 -17.62 -4.27 -12.16
CA GLN A 83 -18.85 -4.51 -12.92
C GLN A 83 -19.01 -5.97 -13.39
N ASP A 84 -17.89 -6.66 -13.65
CA ASP A 84 -17.87 -8.07 -14.04
C ASP A 84 -18.27 -9.01 -12.89
N ALA A 85 -17.92 -8.67 -11.64
CA ALA A 85 -18.26 -9.43 -10.45
C ALA A 85 -19.72 -9.21 -10.02
N LEU A 86 -20.24 -7.99 -10.15
CA LEU A 86 -21.63 -7.68 -9.81
C LEU A 86 -22.64 -8.45 -10.69
N ARG A 87 -22.34 -8.62 -11.99
CA ARG A 87 -23.19 -9.38 -12.93
C ARG A 87 -23.29 -10.88 -12.63
N GLN A 88 -22.28 -11.48 -12.01
CA GLN A 88 -22.31 -12.89 -11.61
C GLN A 88 -23.05 -13.12 -10.29
N ARG A 89 -23.20 -12.10 -9.45
CA ARG A 89 -23.61 -12.23 -8.04
C ARG A 89 -25.09 -12.04 -7.75
N ASP A 90 -25.90 -11.67 -8.74
CA ASP A 90 -27.37 -11.60 -8.61
C ASP A 90 -28.04 -12.99 -8.44
N ARG A 91 -27.26 -14.07 -8.26
CA ARG A 91 -27.75 -15.45 -8.14
C ARG A 91 -27.58 -16.10 -6.75
N GLN A 92 -27.01 -15.42 -5.74
CA GLN A 92 -26.76 -16.02 -4.43
C GLN A 92 -27.38 -15.25 -3.26
N VAL A 93 -27.96 -16.02 -2.32
CA VAL A 93 -28.59 -15.56 -1.08
C VAL A 93 -27.56 -14.80 -0.24
N ARG A 94 -27.87 -13.54 0.10
CA ARG A 94 -26.96 -12.61 0.78
C ARG A 94 -27.02 -12.75 2.30
N GLU A 95 -25.85 -12.84 2.94
CA GLU A 95 -25.72 -12.37 4.31
C GLU A 95 -25.76 -10.83 4.33
N PRO A 96 -26.55 -10.20 5.21
CA PRO A 96 -26.82 -8.76 5.13
C PRO A 96 -25.62 -7.85 5.45
N HIS A 97 -24.52 -8.38 6.00
CA HIS A 97 -23.44 -7.57 6.57
C HIS A 97 -22.01 -7.99 6.15
N CYS A 98 -21.82 -8.87 5.17
CA CYS A 98 -20.48 -9.35 4.77
C CYS A 98 -20.39 -9.75 3.27
N SER A 99 -21.00 -8.98 2.38
CA SER A 99 -20.94 -9.26 0.94
C SER A 99 -19.63 -8.78 0.30
N PHE A 100 -19.08 -7.63 0.68
CA PHE A 100 -17.98 -6.98 -0.06
C PHE A 100 -16.71 -6.78 0.76
N LEU A 101 -16.85 -6.36 2.03
CA LEU A 101 -15.72 -5.99 2.87
C LEU A 101 -15.08 -7.19 3.58
N CYS A 102 -15.75 -8.35 3.57
CA CYS A 102 -15.29 -9.59 4.16
C CYS A 102 -14.71 -10.51 3.08
N THR A 103 -13.41 -10.39 2.83
CA THR A 103 -12.72 -11.00 1.68
C THR A 103 -11.90 -12.25 2.03
N ASP A 104 -12.12 -12.83 3.22
CA ASP A 104 -11.31 -13.91 3.85
C ASP A 104 -9.81 -13.59 3.98
N ARG A 105 -9.39 -12.38 3.59
CA ARG A 105 -8.03 -11.89 3.77
C ARG A 105 -7.88 -11.35 5.18
N PRO A 106 -6.73 -11.58 5.84
CA PRO A 106 -6.46 -11.07 7.18
C PRO A 106 -6.17 -9.55 7.23
N ILE A 107 -6.31 -8.87 6.09
CA ILE A 107 -5.99 -7.45 5.92
C ILE A 107 -7.12 -6.78 5.17
N THR A 108 -7.46 -5.56 5.57
CA THR A 108 -8.26 -4.62 4.76
C THR A 108 -7.50 -3.32 4.58
N SER A 109 -7.32 -2.89 3.33
CA SER A 109 -6.55 -1.69 3.01
C SER A 109 -7.43 -0.48 2.71
N PHE A 110 -7.05 0.67 3.25
CA PHE A 110 -7.59 1.98 2.94
C PHE A 110 -6.46 2.94 2.60
N ALA A 111 -6.76 3.97 1.81
CA ALA A 111 -5.83 5.01 1.47
C ALA A 111 -6.32 6.37 1.98
N VAL A 112 -5.42 7.17 2.54
CA VAL A 112 -5.66 8.54 3.03
C VAL A 112 -4.96 9.53 2.13
N TYR A 113 -5.66 10.61 1.74
CA TYR A 113 -5.00 11.79 1.16
C TYR A 113 -4.23 12.53 2.23
N ALA A 114 -2.92 12.28 2.31
CA ALA A 114 -2.07 12.79 3.38
C ALA A 114 -2.07 14.32 3.44
N ASN A 115 -2.12 15.01 2.29
CA ASN A 115 -2.16 16.47 2.19
C ASN A 115 -3.44 17.09 2.79
N LEU A 116 -4.54 16.34 2.83
CA LEU A 116 -5.82 16.79 3.37
C LEU A 116 -5.98 16.44 4.85
N TRP A 117 -5.13 15.56 5.37
CA TRP A 117 -5.19 15.13 6.75
C TRP A 117 -4.20 15.93 7.61
N LYS A 118 -4.73 16.66 8.59
CA LYS A 118 -3.92 17.23 9.65
C LYS A 118 -3.64 16.13 10.66
N TYR A 119 -2.38 15.74 10.80
CA TYR A 119 -1.98 14.72 11.77
C TYR A 119 -2.49 15.10 13.15
N ASP A 120 -3.32 14.22 13.73
CA ASP A 120 -3.86 14.37 15.07
C ASP A 120 -3.37 13.20 15.92
N PRO A 121 -2.48 13.40 16.91
CA PRO A 121 -2.03 12.32 17.79
C PRO A 121 -3.19 11.70 18.58
N GLY A 122 -4.29 12.42 18.77
CA GLY A 122 -5.52 11.92 19.38
C GLY A 122 -6.16 10.77 18.59
N PHE A 123 -5.94 10.68 17.28
CA PHE A 123 -6.42 9.55 16.47
C PHE A 123 -5.78 8.22 16.92
N LEU A 124 -4.46 8.21 17.09
CA LEU A 124 -3.72 7.01 17.50
C LEU A 124 -4.11 6.60 18.92
N LEU A 125 -4.17 7.56 19.85
CA LEU A 125 -4.60 7.31 21.22
C LEU A 125 -6.03 6.76 21.28
N ALA A 126 -6.95 7.33 20.49
CA ALA A 126 -8.32 6.86 20.44
C ALA A 126 -8.43 5.45 19.81
N ALA A 127 -7.55 5.11 18.86
CA ALA A 127 -7.45 3.75 18.33
C ALA A 127 -7.01 2.74 19.42
N GLU A 128 -5.98 3.07 20.20
CA GLU A 128 -5.52 2.23 21.33
C GLU A 128 -6.61 2.06 22.39
N GLN A 129 -7.32 3.14 22.75
CA GLN A 129 -8.47 3.09 23.66
C GLN A 129 -9.62 2.23 23.12
N LYS A 130 -9.72 2.09 21.79
CA LYS A 130 -10.63 1.15 21.13
C LYS A 130 -10.03 -0.25 20.98
N GLY A 131 -8.88 -0.53 21.59
CA GLY A 131 -8.25 -1.85 21.63
C GLY A 131 -7.46 -2.21 20.37
N PHE A 132 -7.24 -1.27 19.45
CA PHE A 132 -6.33 -1.50 18.33
C PHE A 132 -4.89 -1.48 18.84
N GLU A 133 -4.11 -2.48 18.45
CA GLU A 133 -2.66 -2.37 18.49
C GLU A 133 -2.21 -1.61 17.25
N LEU A 134 -1.23 -0.70 17.38
CA LEU A 134 -0.77 0.13 16.26
C LEU A 134 0.70 -0.09 15.96
N LEU A 135 1.00 -0.08 14.66
CA LEU A 135 2.34 0.02 14.14
C LEU A 135 2.39 1.14 13.10
N GLN A 136 3.07 2.23 13.46
CA GLN A 136 3.35 3.34 12.56
C GLN A 136 4.64 3.09 11.80
N LEU A 137 4.58 3.18 10.47
CA LEU A 137 5.71 2.96 9.58
C LEU A 137 6.01 4.29 8.89
N ARG A 138 7.20 4.83 9.20
CA ARG A 138 7.70 6.10 8.66
C ARG A 138 8.81 5.85 7.64
N GLY A 139 9.07 6.84 6.81
CA GLY A 139 10.21 6.86 5.91
C GLY A 139 10.45 8.26 5.37
N GLU A 140 11.55 8.41 4.62
CA GLU A 140 11.98 9.70 4.09
C GLU A 140 10.95 10.28 3.12
N ASP A 141 10.73 11.59 3.22
CA ASP A 141 9.91 12.35 2.28
C ASP A 141 10.68 12.57 0.97
N PRO A 142 10.28 11.93 -0.13
CA PRO A 142 10.97 12.06 -1.41
C PRO A 142 10.78 13.46 -2.05
N ARG A 143 9.88 14.30 -1.51
CA ARG A 143 9.66 15.67 -2.00
C ARG A 143 10.76 16.62 -1.53
N LEU A 144 11.43 16.29 -0.43
CA LEU A 144 12.50 17.08 0.16
C LEU A 144 13.88 16.55 -0.20
N ALA A 145 13.97 15.30 -0.66
CA ALA A 145 15.21 14.71 -1.15
C ALA A 145 15.65 15.35 -2.47
N SER A 146 16.89 15.80 -2.53
CA SER A 146 17.50 16.41 -3.71
C SER A 146 18.99 16.03 -3.83
N LEU A 147 19.66 16.45 -4.90
CA LEU A 147 21.11 16.27 -5.04
C LEU A 147 21.91 17.00 -3.95
N ASP A 148 21.34 18.08 -3.41
CA ASP A 148 21.94 18.90 -2.34
C ASP A 148 21.49 18.42 -0.94
N THR A 149 20.30 17.82 -0.86
CA THR A 149 19.68 17.37 0.38
C THR A 149 19.45 15.86 0.30
N LEU A 150 20.49 15.09 0.66
CA LEU A 150 20.51 13.63 0.49
C LEU A 150 19.56 12.85 1.41
N SER A 151 18.87 13.53 2.33
CA SER A 151 17.91 12.95 3.27
C SER A 151 16.67 13.83 3.38
N GLY A 152 15.49 13.26 3.17
CA GLY A 152 14.21 13.92 3.47
C GLY A 152 13.80 13.72 4.93
N GLU A 153 12.89 14.56 5.43
CA GLU A 153 12.28 14.36 6.75
C GLU A 153 11.50 13.04 6.82
N GLU A 154 11.45 12.38 7.98
CA GLU A 154 10.61 11.18 8.13
C GLU A 154 9.13 11.57 8.18
N ILE A 155 8.33 11.03 7.26
CA ILE A 155 6.87 11.19 7.18
C ILE A 155 6.16 9.84 7.43
N PRO A 156 4.91 9.83 7.94
CA PRO A 156 4.13 8.60 8.05
C PRO A 156 3.79 8.03 6.68
N LEU A 157 4.18 6.79 6.40
CA LEU A 157 3.89 6.14 5.12
C LEU A 157 2.71 5.19 5.24
N HIS A 158 2.63 4.46 6.35
CA HIS A 158 1.56 3.51 6.61
C HIS A 158 1.24 3.45 8.10
N PHE A 159 -0.04 3.28 8.43
CA PHE A 159 -0.45 2.75 9.73
C PHE A 159 -0.98 1.34 9.56
N LEU A 160 -0.57 0.44 10.44
CA LEU A 160 -1.18 -0.87 10.58
C LEU A 160 -1.89 -0.90 11.94
N LEU A 161 -3.21 -1.13 11.92
CA LEU A 161 -4.03 -1.25 13.12
C LEU A 161 -4.53 -2.69 13.22
N ARG A 162 -4.12 -3.42 14.25
CA ARG A 162 -4.53 -4.81 14.48
C ARG A 162 -5.58 -4.88 15.57
N LEU A 163 -6.67 -5.60 15.31
CA LEU A 163 -7.70 -5.91 16.30
C LEU A 163 -8.20 -7.34 16.06
N ASN A 164 -8.21 -8.17 17.11
CA ASN A 164 -8.69 -9.56 17.06
C ASN A 164 -8.06 -10.39 15.92
N GLY A 165 -6.79 -10.12 15.58
CA GLY A 165 -6.07 -10.80 14.50
C GLY A 165 -6.29 -10.25 13.09
N HIS A 166 -7.28 -9.38 12.87
CA HIS A 166 -7.49 -8.69 11.60
C HIS A 166 -6.70 -7.37 11.55
N VAL A 167 -6.12 -7.05 10.41
CA VAL A 167 -5.27 -5.86 10.23
C VAL A 167 -5.93 -4.87 9.29
N ILE A 168 -6.05 -3.63 9.72
CA ILE A 168 -6.37 -2.50 8.85
C ILE A 168 -5.07 -1.82 8.42
N GLN A 169 -4.80 -1.79 7.12
CA GLN A 169 -3.70 -1.00 6.55
C GLN A 169 -4.24 0.36 6.10
N VAL A 170 -3.66 1.44 6.61
CA VAL A 170 -3.91 2.81 6.15
C VAL A 170 -2.68 3.28 5.40
N VAL A 171 -2.81 3.44 4.09
CA VAL A 171 -1.75 3.86 3.17
C VAL A 171 -1.81 5.37 2.99
N PHE A 172 -0.69 6.05 3.19
CA PHE A 172 -0.61 7.49 3.01
C PHE A 172 -0.27 7.83 1.56
N LEU A 173 -1.18 8.57 0.92
CA LEU A 173 -1.02 9.09 -0.43
C LEU A 173 -0.65 10.58 -0.38
N TYR A 174 0.58 10.88 -0.75
CA TYR A 174 1.14 12.23 -0.82
C TYR A 174 1.08 12.77 -2.24
N GLU A 175 0.59 13.99 -2.38
CA GLU A 175 0.61 14.67 -3.68
C GLU A 175 2.02 15.14 -4.03
N ARG A 176 2.43 14.91 -5.28
CA ARG A 176 3.71 15.37 -5.85
C ARG A 176 3.49 16.26 -7.06
N SER A 177 4.56 16.92 -7.50
CA SER A 177 4.58 17.73 -8.71
C SER A 177 4.12 16.92 -9.92
N GLY A 178 3.03 17.35 -10.58
CA GLY A 178 2.39 16.60 -11.66
C GLY A 178 1.00 16.07 -11.34
N ASN A 179 0.44 16.34 -10.15
CA ASN A 179 -0.92 15.95 -9.72
C ASN A 179 -1.14 14.43 -9.67
N TYR A 180 -0.09 13.68 -9.36
CA TYR A 180 -0.18 12.26 -9.02
C TYR A 180 0.03 12.06 -7.52
N LEU A 181 -0.43 10.91 -7.04
CA LEU A 181 -0.42 10.51 -5.64
C LEU A 181 0.64 9.44 -5.44
N TRP A 182 1.59 9.69 -4.56
CA TRP A 182 2.68 8.80 -4.23
C TRP A 182 2.47 8.14 -2.87
N HIS A 183 2.83 6.86 -2.75
CA HIS A 183 3.02 6.20 -1.46
C HIS A 183 4.42 5.59 -1.35
N GLY A 184 4.91 5.51 -0.12
CA GLY A 184 6.19 4.91 0.19
C GLY A 184 6.16 3.38 0.31
N ALA A 185 7.34 2.79 0.19
CA ALA A 185 7.57 1.39 0.54
C ALA A 185 7.59 1.20 2.06
N LEU A 186 7.24 0.00 2.51
CA LEU A 186 7.31 -0.43 3.89
C LEU A 186 8.72 -0.95 4.20
N ARG A 187 9.40 -0.30 5.14
CA ARG A 187 10.69 -0.73 5.66
C ARG A 187 10.58 -0.94 7.16
N LEU A 188 10.60 -2.22 7.56
CA LEU A 188 10.58 -2.59 8.97
C LEU A 188 11.95 -2.30 9.59
N ARG A 189 11.95 -1.61 10.75
CA ARG A 189 13.15 -1.45 11.58
C ARG A 189 13.60 -2.82 12.09
N ALA A 190 14.89 -2.97 12.40
CA ALA A 190 15.48 -4.27 12.76
C ALA A 190 14.77 -4.97 13.94
N HIS A 191 14.26 -4.19 14.90
CA HIS A 191 13.57 -4.66 16.11
C HIS A 191 12.03 -4.68 16.00
N ALA A 192 11.47 -4.43 14.81
CA ALA A 192 10.01 -4.42 14.64
C ALA A 192 9.43 -5.85 14.74
N ASP A 193 8.24 -5.97 15.34
CA ASP A 193 7.51 -7.23 15.41
C ASP A 193 7.05 -7.67 14.02
N ARG A 194 7.77 -8.65 13.45
CA ARG A 194 7.44 -9.24 12.14
C ARG A 194 6.17 -10.09 12.17
N SER A 195 5.65 -10.43 13.35
CA SER A 195 4.37 -11.14 13.53
C SER A 195 3.18 -10.19 13.65
N PHE A 196 3.40 -8.87 13.59
CA PHE A 196 2.34 -7.88 13.70
C PHE A 196 1.27 -8.05 12.61
N ALA A 197 1.71 -8.20 11.36
CA ALA A 197 0.85 -8.39 10.20
C ALA A 197 1.49 -9.40 9.21
N PRO A 198 0.70 -10.05 8.35
CA PRO A 198 1.25 -10.87 7.26
C PRO A 198 1.78 -9.96 6.15
N PHE A 199 2.94 -9.33 6.35
CA PHE A 199 3.51 -8.29 5.47
C PHE A 199 3.63 -8.69 3.99
N LYS A 200 3.77 -9.99 3.68
CA LYS A 200 3.84 -10.50 2.30
C LYS A 200 2.51 -10.40 1.54
N MET A 201 1.40 -10.35 2.28
CA MET A 201 0.02 -10.27 1.77
C MET A 201 -0.51 -8.84 1.68
N LEU A 202 0.28 -7.82 2.07
CA LEU A 202 -0.11 -6.41 1.91
C LEU A 202 -0.08 -6.05 0.42
N ASP A 203 -1.16 -5.45 -0.07
CA ASP A 203 -1.25 -4.94 -1.45
C ASP A 203 -0.31 -3.74 -1.67
N TYR A 204 -0.03 -3.02 -0.59
CA TYR A 204 0.79 -1.81 -0.60
C TYR A 204 2.02 -1.96 0.29
N GLY A 205 3.13 -1.36 -0.14
CA GLY A 205 4.35 -1.25 0.65
C GLY A 205 5.49 -2.18 0.21
N ARG A 206 5.28 -3.13 -0.70
CA ARG A 206 6.41 -3.90 -1.28
C ARG A 206 7.38 -2.98 -2.04
N HIS A 207 6.83 -1.99 -2.73
CA HIS A 207 7.55 -0.92 -3.39
C HIS A 207 6.81 0.41 -3.14
N ALA A 208 7.50 1.53 -3.39
CA ALA A 208 6.84 2.81 -3.52
C ALA A 208 6.04 2.83 -4.81
N GLY A 209 4.92 3.54 -4.84
CA GLY A 209 4.08 3.58 -6.03
C GLY A 209 3.39 4.91 -6.25
N VAL A 210 2.87 5.09 -7.46
CA VAL A 210 2.18 6.29 -7.92
C VAL A 210 0.84 5.95 -8.57
N TYR A 211 -0.13 6.83 -8.36
CA TYR A 211 -1.48 6.73 -8.90
C TYR A 211 -1.91 8.07 -9.47
N ASP A 212 -2.76 8.05 -10.47
CA ASP A 212 -3.54 9.24 -10.78
C ASP A 212 -4.50 9.52 -9.63
N ARG A 213 -4.88 10.79 -9.45
CA ARG A 213 -5.87 11.15 -8.43
C ARG A 213 -7.23 10.56 -8.81
N PRO A 214 -7.76 9.55 -8.08
CA PRO A 214 -9.04 8.98 -8.43
C PRO A 214 -10.16 9.93 -8.06
N GLN A 215 -11.20 10.00 -8.90
CA GLN A 215 -12.48 10.54 -8.49
C GLN A 215 -13.14 9.53 -7.53
N LEU A 216 -13.63 10.00 -6.38
CA LEU A 216 -14.24 9.15 -5.37
C LEU A 216 -15.76 9.30 -5.35
N VAL A 217 -16.44 8.22 -5.01
CA VAL A 217 -17.89 8.18 -4.77
C VAL A 217 -18.16 7.60 -3.39
N LEU A 218 -19.06 8.22 -2.65
CA LEU A 218 -19.57 7.68 -1.40
C LEU A 218 -20.64 6.63 -1.71
N THR A 219 -20.50 5.43 -1.15
CA THR A 219 -21.45 4.33 -1.29
C THR A 219 -21.62 3.59 0.04
N VAL A 220 -22.67 2.77 0.15
CA VAL A 220 -22.90 1.90 1.30
C VAL A 220 -22.45 0.49 0.95
N LEU A 221 -21.43 -0.01 1.64
CA LEU A 221 -20.94 -1.38 1.51
C LEU A 221 -21.25 -2.13 2.81
N ASP A 222 -22.04 -3.21 2.69
CA ASP A 222 -22.41 -4.08 3.82
C ASP A 222 -23.09 -3.36 5.00
N GLY A 223 -23.59 -2.13 4.77
CA GLY A 223 -24.20 -1.27 5.79
C GLY A 223 -23.25 -0.23 6.41
N LEU A 224 -22.08 0.00 5.80
CA LEU A 224 -21.12 1.05 6.18
C LEU A 224 -20.93 2.05 5.04
N ASP A 225 -20.86 3.33 5.39
CA ASP A 225 -20.51 4.39 4.44
C ASP A 225 -19.02 4.33 4.11
N VAL A 226 -18.72 4.14 2.82
CA VAL A 226 -17.35 3.96 2.32
C VAL A 226 -17.15 4.76 1.03
N GLN A 227 -16.05 5.51 0.96
CA GLN A 227 -15.63 6.10 -0.31
C GLN A 227 -14.88 5.07 -1.15
N VAL A 228 -15.21 4.97 -2.43
CA VAL A 228 -14.58 4.07 -3.40
C VAL A 228 -14.15 4.85 -4.65
N PRO A 229 -13.10 4.40 -5.38
CA PRO A 229 -12.78 4.95 -6.69
C PRO A 229 -13.95 4.78 -7.66
N HIS A 230 -14.32 5.85 -8.37
CA HIS A 230 -15.40 5.83 -9.37
C HIS A 230 -15.12 4.82 -10.49
N ASN A 231 -13.86 4.78 -10.98
CA ASN A 231 -13.42 3.79 -11.97
C ASN A 231 -12.55 2.71 -11.29
N ILE A 232 -13.21 1.72 -10.71
CA ILE A 232 -12.57 0.62 -9.98
C ILE A 232 -11.61 -0.16 -10.88
N SER A 233 -12.02 -0.50 -12.11
CA SER A 233 -11.20 -1.29 -13.04
C SER A 233 -9.89 -0.58 -13.40
N ARG A 234 -9.95 0.74 -13.65
CA ARG A 234 -8.75 1.56 -13.87
C ARG A 234 -7.85 1.58 -12.63
N PHE A 235 -8.41 1.85 -11.45
CA PHE A 235 -7.64 1.89 -10.21
C PHE A 235 -6.92 0.56 -9.92
N LEU A 236 -7.60 -0.58 -10.10
CA LEU A 236 -6.99 -1.91 -9.95
C LEU A 236 -5.92 -2.20 -11.02
N SER A 237 -6.09 -1.70 -12.24
CA SER A 237 -5.08 -1.81 -13.31
C SER A 237 -3.84 -0.97 -12.98
N GLU A 238 -4.03 0.27 -12.54
CA GLU A 238 -2.96 1.16 -12.09
C GLU A 238 -2.18 0.53 -10.94
N GLN A 239 -2.87 -0.02 -9.93
CA GLN A 239 -2.23 -0.66 -8.77
C GLN A 239 -1.24 -1.77 -9.14
N ARG A 240 -1.53 -2.56 -10.18
CA ARG A 240 -0.61 -3.61 -10.65
C ARG A 240 0.67 -3.05 -11.28
N HIS A 241 0.61 -1.84 -11.82
CA HIS A 241 1.70 -1.19 -12.56
C HIS A 241 2.23 0.07 -11.84
N ALA A 242 1.78 0.33 -10.62
CA ALA A 242 2.02 1.57 -9.89
C ALA A 242 3.47 1.76 -9.44
N ARG A 243 4.37 0.79 -9.65
CA ARG A 243 5.72 0.83 -9.11
C ARG A 243 6.45 2.09 -9.52
N PHE A 244 6.83 2.87 -8.53
CA PHE A 244 7.57 4.11 -8.70
C PHE A 244 9.07 3.87 -8.55
N LEU A 245 9.84 4.41 -9.50
CA LEU A 245 11.29 4.35 -9.51
C LEU A 245 11.87 5.72 -9.20
N GLU A 246 12.14 5.94 -7.91
CA GLU A 246 12.76 7.18 -7.46
C GLU A 246 14.22 7.27 -7.93
N CYS A 247 14.67 8.51 -8.12
CA CYS A 247 16.07 8.83 -8.30
C CYS A 247 16.92 8.27 -7.16
N ARG A 248 18.07 7.69 -7.51
CA ARG A 248 19.11 7.33 -6.52
C ARG A 248 20.02 8.52 -6.30
N TYR A 249 19.55 9.50 -5.51
CA TYR A 249 20.25 10.78 -5.31
C TYR A 249 21.70 10.60 -4.87
N ARG A 250 21.99 9.61 -4.01
CA ARG A 250 23.36 9.32 -3.58
C ARG A 250 24.25 8.83 -4.72
N ASP A 251 23.76 7.93 -5.56
CA ASP A 251 24.52 7.42 -6.71
C ASP A 251 24.74 8.53 -7.74
N ALA A 252 23.71 9.35 -7.98
CA ALA A 252 23.77 10.50 -8.88
C ALA A 252 24.74 11.57 -8.37
N HIS A 253 24.73 11.86 -7.07
CA HIS A 253 25.68 12.78 -6.43
C HIS A 253 27.12 12.29 -6.62
N ASN A 254 27.40 11.02 -6.34
CA ASN A 254 28.74 10.44 -6.53
C ASN A 254 29.18 10.49 -8.00
N PHE A 255 28.27 10.25 -8.95
CA PHE A 255 28.58 10.36 -10.37
C PHE A 255 28.94 11.80 -10.76
N LEU A 256 28.16 12.78 -10.32
CA LEU A 256 28.35 14.19 -10.63
C LEU A 256 29.60 14.80 -9.98
N GLN A 257 30.11 14.20 -8.88
CA GLN A 257 31.41 14.57 -8.33
C GLN A 257 32.58 14.25 -9.28
N LEU A 258 32.49 13.16 -10.04
CA LEU A 258 33.52 12.74 -11.00
C LEU A 258 33.30 13.35 -12.38
N PHE A 259 32.04 13.54 -12.76
CA PHE A 259 31.63 14.07 -14.06
C PHE A 259 30.66 15.24 -13.83
N PRO A 260 31.19 16.45 -13.56
CA PRO A 260 30.36 17.62 -13.29
C PRO A 260 29.37 17.90 -14.43
N ASP A 261 28.17 18.34 -14.05
CA ASP A 261 27.12 18.65 -15.01
C ASP A 261 27.49 19.90 -15.81
N ASP A 262 27.17 19.90 -17.11
CA ASP A 262 27.41 21.07 -17.97
C ASP A 262 26.49 22.23 -17.55
N SER A 263 27.07 23.26 -16.98
CA SER A 263 26.40 24.46 -16.47
C SER A 263 26.30 25.59 -17.50
N SER A 264 26.71 25.36 -18.75
CA SER A 264 26.58 26.34 -19.83
C SER A 264 25.11 26.75 -20.03
N ALA A 265 24.90 27.99 -20.47
CA ALA A 265 23.56 28.51 -20.75
C ALA A 265 22.79 27.64 -21.77
N ALA A 266 23.50 27.08 -22.75
CA ALA A 266 22.93 26.18 -23.75
C ALA A 266 22.44 24.86 -23.12
N ALA A 267 23.23 24.25 -22.23
CA ALA A 267 22.85 23.02 -21.54
C ALA A 267 21.67 23.23 -20.59
N VAL A 268 21.65 24.34 -19.84
CA VAL A 268 20.52 24.70 -18.97
C VAL A 268 19.25 24.92 -19.78
N ASP A 269 19.34 25.66 -20.89
CA ASP A 269 18.21 25.91 -21.80
C ASP A 269 17.69 24.61 -22.40
N PHE A 270 18.57 23.73 -22.87
CA PHE A 270 18.21 22.43 -23.41
C PHE A 270 17.46 21.58 -22.37
N ARG A 271 18.02 21.41 -21.16
CA ARG A 271 17.35 20.63 -20.09
C ARG A 271 15.96 21.19 -19.76
N ARG A 272 15.80 22.51 -19.75
CA ARG A 272 14.50 23.17 -19.54
C ARG A 272 13.52 22.83 -20.66
N LYS A 273 13.92 22.99 -21.92
CA LYS A 273 13.09 22.66 -23.09
C LYS A 273 12.72 21.18 -23.14
N ALA A 274 13.69 20.31 -22.89
CA ALA A 274 13.52 18.87 -22.84
C ALA A 274 12.50 18.43 -21.76
N LYS A 275 12.59 18.99 -20.54
CA LYS A 275 11.60 18.75 -19.48
C LYS A 275 10.20 19.22 -19.89
N SER A 276 10.09 20.39 -20.51
CA SER A 276 8.81 20.91 -21.01
C SER A 276 8.20 19.99 -22.08
N LEU A 277 9.02 19.55 -23.04
CA LEU A 277 8.60 18.63 -24.10
C LEU A 277 8.15 17.28 -23.53
N LEU A 278 8.92 16.69 -22.61
CA LEU A 278 8.57 15.43 -21.95
C LEU A 278 7.25 15.56 -21.16
N HIS A 279 7.01 16.70 -20.51
CA HIS A 279 5.76 16.96 -19.80
C HIS A 279 4.55 17.02 -20.74
N VAL A 280 4.68 17.68 -21.89
CA VAL A 280 3.64 17.72 -22.91
C VAL A 280 3.41 16.33 -23.52
N ALA A 281 4.47 15.60 -23.85
CA ALA A 281 4.39 14.24 -24.38
C ALA A 281 3.70 13.30 -23.39
N ALA A 282 4.11 13.31 -22.12
CA ALA A 282 3.51 12.51 -21.06
C ALA A 282 2.01 12.79 -20.88
N ARG A 283 1.62 14.07 -20.85
CA ARG A 283 0.20 14.45 -20.77
C ARG A 283 -0.59 14.00 -21.99
N THR A 284 -0.03 14.15 -23.18
CA THR A 284 -0.70 13.77 -24.43
C THR A 284 -0.91 12.26 -24.50
N LEU A 285 0.14 11.48 -24.21
CA LEU A 285 0.06 10.02 -24.21
C LEU A 285 -0.89 9.50 -23.13
N ALA A 286 -0.91 10.12 -21.95
CA ALA A 286 -1.87 9.77 -20.89
C ALA A 286 -3.33 10.06 -21.28
N LEU A 287 -3.60 11.18 -21.95
CA LEU A 287 -4.95 11.50 -22.45
C LEU A 287 -5.43 10.50 -23.52
N LEU A 288 -4.50 9.92 -24.26
CA LEU A 288 -4.76 8.90 -25.28
C LEU A 288 -4.78 7.47 -24.71
N ASP A 289 -4.56 7.32 -23.40
CA ASP A 289 -4.42 6.01 -22.72
C ASP A 289 -3.33 5.13 -23.36
N ILE A 290 -2.24 5.75 -23.82
CA ILE A 290 -1.09 5.07 -24.43
C ILE A 290 0.00 4.88 -23.37
N PRO A 291 0.34 3.63 -22.99
CA PRO A 291 1.45 3.37 -22.09
C PRO A 291 2.78 3.83 -22.71
N PHE A 292 3.60 4.49 -21.91
CA PHE A 292 4.90 5.00 -22.35
C PHE A 292 5.96 4.89 -21.27
N TRP A 293 7.23 4.97 -21.68
CA TRP A 293 8.38 4.94 -20.77
C TRP A 293 9.53 5.79 -21.31
N LEU A 294 10.42 6.26 -20.43
CA LEU A 294 11.66 6.90 -20.86
C LEU A 294 12.54 5.86 -21.56
N SER A 295 13.13 6.23 -22.70
CA SER A 295 13.99 5.33 -23.48
C SER A 295 15.41 5.88 -23.61
N SER A 296 16.34 5.03 -24.07
CA SER A 296 17.69 5.39 -24.53
C SER A 296 18.43 6.37 -23.60
N GLY A 297 18.97 7.47 -24.15
CA GLY A 297 19.75 8.46 -23.40
C GLY A 297 18.92 9.21 -22.35
N THR A 298 17.62 9.36 -22.59
CA THR A 298 16.71 9.99 -21.63
C THR A 298 16.53 9.15 -20.38
N CYS A 299 16.35 7.83 -20.55
CA CYS A 299 16.28 6.86 -19.44
C CYS A 299 17.62 6.79 -18.68
N LEU A 300 18.74 6.74 -19.40
CA LEU A 300 20.08 6.72 -18.81
C LEU A 300 20.32 7.97 -17.95
N GLY A 301 19.92 9.16 -18.43
CA GLY A 301 20.04 10.41 -17.67
C GLY A 301 19.34 10.34 -16.32
N TRP A 302 18.11 9.81 -16.28
CA TRP A 302 17.36 9.63 -15.04
C TRP A 302 18.07 8.69 -14.07
N PHE A 303 18.48 7.50 -14.53
CA PHE A 303 19.10 6.49 -13.66
C PHE A 303 20.51 6.85 -13.17
N ARG A 304 21.26 7.61 -13.96
CA ARG A 304 22.67 7.92 -13.70
C ARG A 304 22.85 9.21 -12.91
N GLN A 305 22.14 10.27 -13.31
CA GLN A 305 22.38 11.64 -12.82
C GLN A 305 21.08 12.37 -12.44
N CYS A 306 19.96 11.64 -12.35
CA CYS A 306 18.64 12.18 -11.98
C CYS A 306 18.24 13.42 -12.79
N GLY A 307 18.60 13.41 -14.08
CA GLY A 307 18.49 14.55 -14.96
C GLY A 307 18.46 14.15 -16.42
N ILE A 308 18.59 15.14 -17.29
CA ILE A 308 18.67 14.94 -18.75
C ILE A 308 20.11 15.21 -19.17
N ILE A 309 20.67 14.30 -19.96
CA ILE A 309 22.02 14.42 -20.49
C ILE A 309 22.04 15.58 -21.50
N SER A 310 22.71 16.69 -21.18
CA SER A 310 22.59 17.93 -21.96
C SER A 310 23.18 17.85 -23.38
N TYR A 311 24.13 16.95 -23.61
CA TYR A 311 24.79 16.78 -24.91
C TYR A 311 24.10 15.78 -25.84
N SER A 312 23.00 15.12 -25.45
CA SER A 312 22.23 14.22 -26.34
C SER A 312 21.51 14.99 -27.45
N ARG A 313 21.10 16.24 -27.18
CA ARG A 313 20.35 17.14 -28.07
C ARG A 313 18.94 16.67 -28.45
N ASP A 314 18.48 15.54 -27.92
CA ASP A 314 17.15 14.97 -28.09
C ASP A 314 16.59 14.37 -26.80
N VAL A 315 15.33 13.94 -26.85
CA VAL A 315 14.68 13.11 -25.82
C VAL A 315 13.93 11.96 -26.45
N ASP A 316 13.95 10.82 -25.78
CA ASP A 316 13.39 9.56 -26.26
C ASP A 316 12.33 9.03 -25.31
N VAL A 317 11.14 8.74 -25.86
CA VAL A 317 10.06 8.05 -25.17
C VAL A 317 9.68 6.81 -25.99
N GLY A 318 9.53 5.68 -25.33
CA GLY A 318 9.02 4.45 -25.93
C GLY A 318 7.51 4.32 -25.75
N ILE A 319 6.85 3.73 -26.74
CA ILE A 319 5.46 3.26 -26.69
C ILE A 319 5.40 1.86 -27.30
N PHE A 320 4.34 1.10 -27.03
CA PHE A 320 4.13 -0.15 -27.76
C PHE A 320 3.71 0.11 -29.20
N ILE A 321 4.24 -0.68 -30.14
CA ILE A 321 3.89 -0.56 -31.57
C ILE A 321 2.40 -0.74 -31.85
N ARG A 322 1.70 -1.55 -31.04
CA ARG A 322 0.25 -1.75 -31.16
C ARG A 322 -0.57 -0.48 -30.86
N ASP A 323 0.00 0.44 -30.08
CA ASP A 323 -0.64 1.70 -29.69
C ASP A 323 -0.29 2.84 -30.65
N PHE A 324 0.62 2.59 -31.60
CA PHE A 324 0.98 3.55 -32.65
C PHE A 324 -0.19 3.78 -33.61
N ARG A 325 -0.54 5.05 -33.82
CA ARG A 325 -1.51 5.47 -34.84
C ARG A 325 -0.86 6.49 -35.76
N TRP A 326 -0.97 6.28 -37.07
CA TRP A 326 -0.35 7.18 -38.07
C TRP A 326 -0.80 8.64 -37.91
N ARG A 327 -2.01 8.90 -37.41
CA ARG A 327 -2.53 10.25 -37.15
C ARG A 327 -1.88 10.97 -35.96
N THR A 328 -1.21 10.26 -35.05
CA THR A 328 -0.60 10.85 -33.84
C THR A 328 0.68 11.64 -34.16
N VAL A 329 1.32 11.40 -35.31
CA VAL A 329 2.63 11.98 -35.68
C VAL A 329 2.52 13.27 -36.49
N TRP A 330 1.44 13.48 -37.25
CA TRP A 330 1.35 14.58 -38.22
C TRP A 330 0.76 15.89 -37.69
N SER A 331 0.52 15.98 -36.37
CA SER A 331 0.08 17.23 -35.73
C SER A 331 1.24 18.15 -35.33
N CYS A 332 2.47 17.89 -35.77
CA CYS A 332 3.55 18.87 -35.76
C CYS A 332 3.48 19.67 -37.08
N PRO A 333 2.93 20.89 -37.10
CA PRO A 333 3.20 21.78 -38.21
C PRO A 333 4.70 22.14 -38.14
N LEU A 334 5.43 21.82 -39.20
CA LEU A 334 6.76 22.39 -39.46
C LEU A 334 6.66 23.90 -39.70
#